data_AF-A0A803N6M8-F1
#
_entry.id   AF-A0A803N6M8-F1
#
_cell.length_a   1.000
_cell.length_b   1.000
_cell.length_c   1.000
_cell.angle_alpha   90.00
_cell.angle_beta   90.00
_cell.angle_gamma   90.00
#
_symmetry.space_group_name_H-M   'P 1'
#
loop_
_entity.id
_entity.type
_entity.pdbx_description
1 polymer ?
#
loop_
_entity_poly.entity_id
_entity_poly.type
_entity_poly.pdbx_seq_one_letter_code
_entity_poly.pdbx_strand_id
1 'polypeptide(L)'
;MSAFSSGCNQECHGEFVEIGKKIVAKCHSVPLAIKVVGSLLFGQDVQKWESFEQSGLATNGEGNNRIMSILMLSYHNLESSLKSCFSYCAVFPKDHEIEKGVLIELWMAQGYIVPLEGGQSIDDAAEEHFVILLRRCFFQDVMTDDCGDIYSIKIHDLMHDVAQEVGKEEARVVTAMTNYTGDKIRHFEILPDSIGNLLHLRFLDLSHNSSLEILPDAITRLHNLQTLNLGRCNNLRELPKDFSKLVNLWHLDIHILSNVTNLSGMPSGLDKLSSLRVLTYFVVGNRNSSDVDELKALKPLINLKGSITIKISEYYNNRKVVGMNNGVEGRYLKSMKYLTGVVIKFSEKQGGCVRHEAVLEVLEPPSNIKILL
;
A
#
# COMPACT_ATOMS: atom_id res chain seq x y z
N MET A 1 10.10 -19.68 -21.51
CA MET A 1 9.71 -21.02 -21.99
C MET A 1 9.04 -20.86 -23.35
N SER A 2 9.35 -21.77 -24.28
CA SER A 2 9.15 -21.67 -25.73
C SER A 2 7.71 -21.38 -26.18
N ALA A 3 7.51 -20.26 -26.88
CA ALA A 3 6.23 -19.80 -27.42
C ALA A 3 6.08 -20.15 -28.93
N PHE A 4 6.33 -21.40 -29.31
CA PHE A 4 6.07 -21.87 -30.67
C PHE A 4 5.25 -23.15 -30.62
N SER A 5 3.94 -23.01 -30.51
CA SER A 5 3.02 -24.07 -30.92
C SER A 5 2.92 -24.04 -32.44
N SER A 6 3.49 -25.08 -33.02
CA SER A 6 3.51 -25.47 -34.43
C SER A 6 2.19 -25.22 -35.17
N GLY A 7 2.24 -24.39 -36.21
CA GLY A 7 1.24 -24.39 -37.28
C GLY A 7 0.90 -23.04 -37.95
N CYS A 8 1.87 -22.31 -38.51
CA CYS A 8 1.73 -21.52 -39.77
C CYS A 8 2.96 -20.65 -40.08
N ASN A 9 3.37 -20.69 -41.36
CA ASN A 9 4.14 -19.71 -42.14
C ASN A 9 5.56 -19.31 -41.70
N GLN A 10 6.54 -19.97 -42.30
CA GLN A 10 7.97 -19.63 -42.27
C GLN A 10 8.28 -18.24 -42.87
N GLU A 11 7.45 -17.72 -43.78
CA GLU A 11 7.60 -16.38 -44.39
C GLU A 11 7.17 -15.24 -43.47
N CYS A 12 6.00 -15.33 -42.83
CA CYS A 12 5.53 -14.34 -41.85
C CYS A 12 6.50 -14.18 -40.68
N HIS A 13 7.18 -15.27 -40.32
CA HIS A 13 8.14 -15.26 -39.23
C HIS A 13 9.42 -14.46 -39.54
N GLY A 14 9.81 -14.36 -40.81
CA GLY A 14 10.98 -13.58 -41.25
C GLY A 14 10.73 -12.08 -41.22
N GLU A 15 9.52 -11.65 -41.58
CA GLU A 15 9.12 -10.25 -41.62
C GLU A 15 9.09 -9.61 -40.22
N PHE A 16 8.49 -10.30 -39.23
CA PHE A 16 8.52 -9.86 -37.83
C PHE A 16 9.95 -9.74 -37.27
N VAL A 17 10.86 -10.64 -37.65
CA VAL A 17 12.25 -10.63 -37.19
C VAL A 17 13.00 -9.40 -37.69
N GLU A 18 12.84 -9.05 -38.97
CA GLU A 18 13.51 -7.89 -39.55
C GLU A 18 12.96 -6.56 -39.02
N ILE A 19 11.63 -6.44 -38.87
CA ILE A 19 11.02 -5.26 -38.24
C ILE A 19 11.46 -5.17 -36.76
N GLY A 20 11.45 -6.29 -36.04
CA GLY A 20 11.88 -6.37 -34.64
C GLY A 20 13.31 -5.91 -34.41
N LYS A 21 14.27 -6.32 -35.26
CA LYS A 21 15.67 -5.85 -35.17
C LYS A 21 15.79 -4.34 -35.31
N LYS A 22 15.04 -3.72 -36.23
CA LYS A 22 15.02 -2.26 -36.41
C LYS A 22 14.46 -1.55 -35.18
N ILE A 23 13.37 -2.07 -34.61
CA ILE A 23 12.75 -1.53 -33.39
C ILE A 23 13.70 -1.65 -32.19
N VAL A 24 14.38 -2.79 -32.00
CA VAL A 24 15.36 -2.99 -30.93
C VAL A 24 16.54 -2.02 -31.07
N ALA A 25 17.04 -1.80 -32.29
CA ALA A 25 18.08 -0.81 -32.54
C ALA A 25 17.65 0.61 -32.13
N LYS A 26 16.39 0.97 -32.39
CA LYS A 26 15.78 2.24 -31.98
C LYS A 26 15.65 2.38 -30.45
N CYS A 27 15.63 1.27 -29.70
CA CYS A 27 15.59 1.27 -28.23
C CYS A 27 16.98 1.44 -27.57
N HIS A 28 18.06 1.61 -28.34
CA HIS A 28 19.43 1.89 -27.86
C HIS A 28 19.92 0.97 -26.74
N SER A 29 19.56 -0.32 -26.81
CA SER A 29 19.96 -1.34 -25.83
C SER A 29 19.47 -1.11 -24.39
N VAL A 30 18.48 -0.25 -24.16
CA VAL A 30 17.84 -0.10 -22.85
C VAL A 30 16.86 -1.26 -22.63
N PRO A 31 17.13 -2.21 -21.69
CA PRO A 31 16.34 -3.43 -21.58
C PRO A 31 14.86 -3.17 -21.26
N LEU A 32 14.57 -2.17 -20.43
CA LEU A 32 13.20 -1.79 -20.09
C LEU A 32 12.44 -1.26 -21.32
N ALA A 33 13.06 -0.39 -22.13
CA ALA A 33 12.43 0.15 -23.33
C ALA A 33 12.09 -0.97 -24.33
N ILE A 34 12.99 -1.95 -24.49
CA ILE A 34 12.75 -3.13 -25.33
C ILE A 34 11.57 -3.96 -24.78
N LYS A 35 11.53 -4.19 -23.45
CA LYS A 35 10.41 -4.91 -22.80
C LYS A 35 9.08 -4.19 -22.99
N VAL A 36 9.06 -2.86 -22.80
CA VAL A 36 7.88 -2.01 -22.99
C VAL A 36 7.35 -2.12 -24.43
N VAL A 37 8.21 -1.90 -25.42
CA VAL A 37 7.81 -1.98 -26.83
C VAL A 37 7.38 -3.40 -27.20
N GLY A 38 8.09 -4.42 -26.70
CA GLY A 38 7.70 -5.82 -26.86
C GLY A 38 6.32 -6.11 -26.28
N SER A 39 6.00 -5.58 -25.09
CA SER A 39 4.67 -5.74 -24.46
C SER A 39 3.55 -5.03 -25.23
N LEU A 40 3.85 -3.92 -25.92
CA LEU A 40 2.90 -3.19 -26.76
C LEU A 40 2.58 -3.93 -28.06
N LEU A 41 3.60 -4.56 -28.64
CA LEU A 41 3.53 -5.23 -29.94
C LEU A 41 3.15 -6.72 -29.83
N PHE A 42 3.18 -7.29 -28.64
CA PHE A 42 2.78 -8.67 -28.40
C PHE A 42 1.32 -8.90 -28.83
N GLY A 43 1.11 -9.89 -29.71
CA GLY A 43 -0.21 -10.23 -30.25
C GLY A 43 -0.77 -9.25 -31.30
N GLN A 44 0.00 -8.24 -31.72
CA GLN A 44 -0.39 -7.32 -32.79
C GLN A 44 -0.02 -7.87 -34.18
N ASP A 45 -0.73 -7.41 -35.21
CA ASP A 45 -0.46 -7.76 -36.61
C ASP A 45 0.79 -7.05 -37.17
N VAL A 46 1.25 -7.52 -38.33
CA VAL A 46 2.47 -6.99 -38.98
C VAL A 46 2.32 -5.52 -39.38
N GLN A 47 1.12 -5.08 -39.77
CA GLN A 47 0.84 -3.69 -40.16
C GLN A 47 1.03 -2.75 -38.96
N LYS A 48 0.65 -3.19 -37.75
CA LYS A 48 0.88 -2.45 -36.52
C LYS A 48 2.36 -2.36 -36.18
N TRP A 49 3.13 -3.41 -36.41
CA TRP A 49 4.60 -3.41 -36.26
C TRP A 49 5.27 -2.43 -37.23
N GLU A 50 4.87 -2.44 -38.51
CA GLU A 50 5.36 -1.51 -39.53
C GLU A 50 5.00 -0.07 -39.20
N SER A 51 3.74 0.18 -38.81
CA SER A 51 3.28 1.50 -38.39
C SER A 51 4.06 2.01 -37.17
N PHE A 52 4.35 1.15 -36.19
CA PHE A 52 5.17 1.50 -35.03
C PHE A 52 6.63 1.80 -35.43
N GLU A 53 7.19 1.03 -36.35
CA GLU A 53 8.53 1.25 -36.88
C GLU A 53 8.63 2.59 -37.62
N GLN A 54 7.64 2.91 -38.47
CA GLN A 54 7.59 4.10 -39.32
C GLN A 54 7.18 5.38 -38.59
N SER A 55 6.24 5.30 -37.63
CA SER A 55 5.81 6.45 -36.83
C SER A 55 6.94 7.06 -36.02
N GLY A 56 8.05 6.32 -35.87
CA GLY A 56 9.29 6.78 -35.29
C GLY A 56 9.14 7.00 -33.79
N LEU A 57 10.19 6.71 -33.04
CA LEU A 57 10.38 7.24 -31.68
C LEU A 57 10.65 8.77 -31.73
N ALA A 58 10.00 9.47 -32.65
CA ALA A 58 10.28 10.82 -33.07
C ALA A 58 9.76 11.80 -32.03
N THR A 59 10.57 12.02 -31.01
CA THR A 59 10.75 13.36 -30.48
C THR A 59 12.23 13.73 -30.65
N ASN A 60 12.46 14.89 -31.27
CA ASN A 60 13.77 15.51 -31.49
C ASN A 60 14.38 16.00 -30.17
N GLY A 61 14.41 15.16 -29.15
CA GLY A 61 15.00 15.42 -27.85
C GLY A 61 16.37 14.76 -27.70
N GLU A 62 17.28 15.45 -27.04
CA GLU A 62 18.57 14.90 -26.61
C GLU A 62 18.36 13.75 -25.60
N GLY A 63 19.10 12.65 -25.80
CA GLY A 63 19.30 11.52 -24.87
C GLY A 63 18.10 11.13 -24.00
N ASN A 64 18.07 11.63 -22.75
CA ASN A 64 17.11 11.28 -21.71
C ASN A 64 15.64 11.49 -22.12
N ASN A 65 15.37 12.46 -22.99
CA ASN A 65 14.00 12.76 -23.42
C ASN A 65 13.42 11.69 -24.36
N ARG A 66 14.28 10.93 -25.07
CA ARG A 66 13.83 9.83 -25.95
C ARG A 66 13.44 8.58 -25.18
N ILE A 67 14.20 8.18 -24.16
CA ILE A 67 13.83 7.02 -23.32
C ILE A 67 12.50 7.31 -22.64
N MET A 68 12.34 8.50 -22.05
CA MET A 68 11.06 8.97 -21.52
C MET A 68 9.95 8.88 -22.56
N SER A 69 10.17 9.35 -23.79
CA SER A 69 9.17 9.28 -24.87
C SER A 69 8.76 7.84 -25.22
N ILE A 70 9.70 6.88 -25.22
CA ILE A 70 9.38 5.46 -25.45
C ILE A 70 8.52 4.90 -24.32
N LEU A 71 8.90 5.17 -23.07
CA LEU A 71 8.16 4.68 -21.91
C LEU A 71 6.77 5.33 -21.79
N MET A 72 6.65 6.60 -22.20
CA MET A 72 5.38 7.32 -22.30
C MET A 72 4.41 6.66 -23.30
N LEU A 73 4.89 5.90 -24.31
CA LEU A 73 3.99 5.13 -25.18
C LEU A 73 3.22 4.07 -24.39
N SER A 74 3.90 3.37 -23.46
CA SER A 74 3.22 2.42 -22.57
C SER A 74 2.09 3.09 -21.78
N TYR A 75 2.30 4.32 -21.31
CA TYR A 75 1.31 5.10 -20.58
C TYR A 75 0.16 5.59 -21.47
N HIS A 76 0.46 6.22 -22.61
CA HIS A 76 -0.55 6.79 -23.49
C HIS A 76 -1.55 5.75 -24.02
N ASN A 77 -1.09 4.51 -24.18
CA ASN A 77 -1.88 3.37 -24.61
C ASN A 77 -2.69 2.68 -23.49
N LEU A 78 -2.66 3.21 -22.26
CA LEU A 78 -3.54 2.76 -21.17
C LEU A 78 -4.92 3.43 -21.24
N GLU A 79 -5.93 2.71 -20.75
CA GLU A 79 -7.25 3.28 -20.45
C GLU A 79 -7.17 4.28 -19.28
N SER A 80 -8.18 5.14 -19.13
CA SER A 80 -8.17 6.22 -18.14
C SER A 80 -8.02 5.72 -16.70
N SER A 81 -8.71 4.64 -16.31
CA SER A 81 -8.60 4.06 -14.96
C SER A 81 -7.18 3.56 -14.66
N LEU A 82 -6.56 2.86 -15.62
CA LEU A 82 -5.19 2.37 -15.54
C LEU A 82 -4.16 3.51 -15.51
N LYS A 83 -4.41 4.60 -16.25
CA LYS A 83 -3.60 5.82 -16.18
C LYS A 83 -3.62 6.42 -14.79
N SER A 84 -4.79 6.50 -14.13
CA SER A 84 -4.89 6.99 -12.75
C SER A 84 -4.16 6.08 -11.77
N CYS A 85 -4.33 4.75 -11.89
CA CYS A 85 -3.62 3.77 -11.06
C CYS A 85 -2.09 3.93 -11.18
N PHE A 86 -1.58 4.03 -12.40
CA PHE A 86 -0.15 4.22 -12.60
C PHE A 86 0.33 5.61 -12.16
N SER A 87 -0.41 6.68 -12.42
CA SER A 87 -0.03 8.04 -12.00
C SER A 87 0.05 8.13 -10.47
N TYR A 88 -0.86 7.45 -9.77
CA TYR A 88 -0.85 7.34 -8.31
C TYR A 88 0.44 6.75 -7.77
N CYS A 89 1.05 5.82 -8.50
CA CYS A 89 2.29 5.18 -8.09
C CYS A 89 3.47 6.16 -7.90
N ALA A 90 3.39 7.38 -8.45
CA ALA A 90 4.34 8.45 -8.15
C ALA A 90 4.37 8.81 -6.66
N VAL A 91 3.34 8.42 -5.89
CA VAL A 91 3.24 8.63 -4.44
C VAL A 91 4.36 7.93 -3.65
N PHE A 92 4.85 6.79 -4.15
CA PHE A 92 5.88 6.00 -3.50
C PHE A 92 7.27 6.54 -3.84
N PRO A 93 8.26 6.44 -2.94
CA PRO A 93 9.65 6.76 -3.27
C PRO A 93 10.24 5.84 -4.36
N LYS A 94 11.31 6.28 -5.01
CA LYS A 94 12.12 5.43 -5.90
C LYS A 94 12.71 4.25 -5.13
N ASP A 95 12.90 3.12 -5.82
CA ASP A 95 13.34 1.83 -5.26
C ASP A 95 12.52 1.28 -4.08
N HIS A 96 11.37 1.88 -3.77
CA HIS A 96 10.51 1.44 -2.68
C HIS A 96 9.82 0.12 -3.01
N GLU A 97 9.90 -0.81 -2.07
CA GLU A 97 9.20 -2.08 -2.14
C GLU A 97 7.75 -1.89 -1.70
N ILE A 98 6.82 -2.24 -2.60
CA ILE A 98 5.39 -2.03 -2.41
C ILE A 98 4.72 -3.39 -2.31
N GLU A 99 4.02 -3.64 -1.20
CA GLU A 99 3.15 -4.80 -1.09
C GLU A 99 1.98 -4.67 -2.08
N LYS A 100 1.77 -5.70 -2.90
CA LYS A 100 0.72 -5.71 -3.93
C LYS A 100 -0.65 -5.38 -3.36
N GLY A 101 -1.01 -6.02 -2.23
CA GLY A 101 -2.30 -5.83 -1.58
C GLY A 101 -2.52 -4.37 -1.19
N VAL A 102 -1.50 -3.73 -0.61
CA VAL A 102 -1.53 -2.32 -0.22
C VAL A 102 -1.71 -1.41 -1.43
N LEU A 103 -1.00 -1.66 -2.53
CA LEU A 103 -1.14 -0.86 -3.75
C LEU A 103 -2.57 -0.91 -4.30
N ILE A 104 -3.13 -2.11 -4.41
CA ILE A 104 -4.50 -2.33 -4.90
C ILE A 104 -5.52 -1.66 -3.99
N GLU A 105 -5.36 -1.75 -2.66
CA GLU A 105 -6.22 -1.07 -1.71
C GLU A 105 -6.18 0.44 -1.84
N LEU A 106 -5.00 1.01 -2.10
CA LEU A 106 -4.84 2.44 -2.33
C LEU A 106 -5.48 2.89 -3.66
N TRP A 107 -5.45 2.07 -4.71
CA TRP A 107 -6.18 2.39 -5.95
C TRP A 107 -7.69 2.32 -5.78
N MET A 108 -8.19 1.31 -5.07
CA MET A 108 -9.59 1.24 -4.66
C MET A 108 -9.97 2.46 -3.82
N ALA A 109 -9.03 2.97 -3.01
CA ALA A 109 -9.24 4.15 -2.18
C ALA A 109 -9.57 5.42 -2.91
N GLN A 110 -8.84 5.65 -3.99
CA GLN A 110 -9.05 6.81 -4.81
C GLN A 110 -10.26 6.64 -5.74
N GLY A 111 -10.89 5.45 -5.76
CA GLY A 111 -11.94 5.12 -6.72
C GLY A 111 -11.42 4.97 -8.14
N TYR A 112 -10.15 4.61 -8.32
CA TYR A 112 -9.54 4.44 -9.64
C TYR A 112 -9.90 3.12 -10.32
N ILE A 113 -10.34 2.13 -9.54
CA ILE A 113 -10.74 0.82 -10.07
C ILE A 113 -12.14 0.91 -10.67
N VAL A 114 -12.24 0.59 -11.96
CA VAL A 114 -13.50 0.51 -12.70
C VAL A 114 -13.56 -0.86 -13.38
N PRO A 115 -14.66 -1.63 -13.26
CA PRO A 115 -14.82 -2.89 -13.99
C PRO A 115 -14.56 -2.73 -15.49
N LEU A 116 -13.68 -3.57 -16.06
CA LEU A 116 -13.36 -3.56 -17.49
C LEU A 116 -14.32 -4.45 -18.29
N GLU A 117 -14.85 -5.48 -17.64
CA GLU A 117 -15.80 -6.43 -18.21
C GLU A 117 -17.17 -6.36 -17.51
N GLY A 118 -18.23 -6.67 -18.26
CA GLY A 118 -19.59 -6.66 -17.74
C GLY A 118 -19.80 -7.72 -16.65
N GLY A 119 -20.21 -7.29 -15.46
CA GLY A 119 -20.52 -8.17 -14.32
C GLY A 119 -19.34 -8.53 -13.43
N GLN A 120 -18.15 -7.95 -13.69
CA GLN A 120 -16.96 -8.15 -12.88
C GLN A 120 -17.12 -7.52 -11.48
N SER A 121 -16.64 -8.21 -10.44
CA SER A 121 -16.60 -7.65 -9.09
C SER A 121 -15.51 -6.58 -8.98
N ILE A 122 -15.59 -5.69 -7.99
CA ILE A 122 -14.57 -4.64 -7.80
C ILE A 122 -13.22 -5.25 -7.44
N ASP A 123 -13.19 -6.32 -6.65
CA ASP A 123 -11.95 -6.99 -6.28
C ASP A 123 -11.30 -7.66 -7.51
N ASP A 124 -12.09 -8.30 -8.37
CA ASP A 124 -11.59 -8.89 -9.63
C ASP A 124 -11.08 -7.82 -10.59
N ALA A 125 -11.79 -6.68 -10.69
CA ALA A 125 -11.37 -5.55 -11.50
C ALA A 125 -10.04 -4.98 -11.00
N ALA A 126 -9.86 -4.89 -9.67
CA ALA A 126 -8.64 -4.37 -9.08
C ALA A 126 -7.42 -5.26 -9.37
N GLU A 127 -7.62 -6.58 -9.29
CA GLU A 127 -6.60 -7.57 -9.66
C GLU A 127 -6.26 -7.48 -11.16
N GLU A 128 -7.27 -7.34 -12.03
CA GLU A 128 -7.04 -7.18 -13.46
C GLU A 128 -6.26 -5.90 -13.79
N HIS A 129 -6.56 -4.79 -13.12
CA HIS A 129 -5.79 -3.54 -13.27
C HIS A 129 -4.32 -3.75 -12.95
N PHE A 130 -4.03 -4.44 -11.83
CA PHE A 130 -2.67 -4.77 -11.44
C PHE A 130 -1.97 -5.63 -12.50
N VAL A 131 -2.63 -6.70 -12.98
CA VAL A 131 -2.07 -7.62 -13.98
C VAL A 131 -1.80 -6.91 -15.31
N ILE A 132 -2.66 -5.99 -15.75
CA ILE A 132 -2.44 -5.21 -16.97
C ILE A 132 -1.19 -4.34 -16.83
N LEU A 133 -1.04 -3.60 -15.73
CA LEU A 133 0.14 -2.77 -15.49
C LEU A 133 1.42 -3.62 -15.37
N LEU A 134 1.34 -4.78 -14.72
CA LEU A 134 2.45 -5.74 -14.64
C LEU A 134 2.89 -6.23 -16.03
N ARG A 135 1.94 -6.65 -16.88
CA ARG A 135 2.22 -7.12 -18.25
C ARG A 135 2.83 -6.04 -19.13
N ARG A 136 2.51 -4.77 -18.86
CA ARG A 136 3.06 -3.60 -19.54
C ARG A 136 4.42 -3.15 -19.01
N CYS A 137 5.04 -3.96 -18.14
CA CYS A 137 6.38 -3.75 -17.58
C CYS A 137 6.52 -2.46 -16.74
N PHE A 138 5.43 -2.01 -16.12
CA PHE A 138 5.47 -0.88 -15.18
C PHE A 138 6.15 -1.25 -13.85
N PHE A 139 6.17 -2.54 -13.52
CA PHE A 139 6.76 -3.05 -12.28
C PHE A 139 8.00 -3.92 -12.55
N GLN A 140 8.89 -3.94 -11.57
CA GLN A 140 10.11 -4.75 -11.50
C GLN A 140 10.22 -5.45 -10.14
N ASP A 141 11.25 -6.29 -9.97
CA ASP A 141 11.53 -7.02 -8.73
C ASP A 141 10.30 -7.72 -8.14
N VAL A 142 9.59 -8.44 -8.99
CA VAL A 142 8.35 -9.14 -8.64
C VAL A 142 8.67 -10.33 -7.75
N MET A 143 8.19 -10.30 -6.51
CA MET A 143 8.38 -11.35 -5.53
C MET A 143 7.08 -12.17 -5.40
N THR A 144 7.22 -13.50 -5.46
CA THR A 144 6.10 -14.44 -5.33
C THR A 144 6.28 -15.33 -4.11
N ASP A 145 5.17 -15.75 -3.52
CA ASP A 145 5.17 -16.77 -2.48
C ASP A 145 5.34 -18.19 -3.05
N ASP A 146 5.30 -19.20 -2.18
CA ASP A 146 5.44 -20.62 -2.56
C ASP A 146 4.29 -21.12 -3.45
N CYS A 147 3.16 -20.42 -3.48
CA CYS A 147 2.01 -20.71 -4.35
C CYS A 147 2.13 -20.03 -5.72
N GLY A 148 3.09 -19.12 -5.88
CA GLY A 148 3.29 -18.33 -7.10
C GLY A 148 2.51 -17.02 -7.11
N ASP A 149 1.85 -16.66 -6.00
CA ASP A 149 1.11 -15.41 -5.88
C ASP A 149 2.08 -14.26 -5.61
N ILE A 150 1.94 -13.19 -6.39
CA ILE A 150 2.76 -11.99 -6.24
C ILE A 150 2.36 -11.28 -4.96
N TYR A 151 3.31 -11.10 -4.03
CA TYR A 151 3.07 -10.36 -2.79
C TYR A 151 3.74 -8.99 -2.78
N SER A 152 4.83 -8.81 -3.53
CA SER A 152 5.62 -7.57 -3.50
C SER A 152 6.19 -7.23 -4.88
N ILE A 153 6.27 -5.92 -5.17
CA ILE A 153 6.76 -5.34 -6.42
C ILE A 153 7.50 -4.03 -6.16
N LYS A 154 8.32 -3.61 -7.13
CA LYS A 154 8.88 -2.26 -7.21
C LYS A 154 8.52 -1.59 -8.52
N ILE A 155 8.69 -0.27 -8.55
CA ILE A 155 8.57 0.50 -9.78
C ILE A 155 9.97 0.78 -10.27
N HIS A 156 10.22 0.49 -11.55
CA HIS A 156 11.51 0.83 -12.15
C HIS A 156 11.68 2.36 -12.14
N ASP A 157 12.85 2.87 -11.74
CA ASP A 157 13.10 4.32 -11.61
C ASP A 157 12.69 5.16 -12.82
N LEU A 158 12.92 4.67 -14.04
CA LEU A 158 12.48 5.33 -15.27
C LEU A 158 10.95 5.33 -15.42
N MET A 159 10.25 4.27 -15.00
CA MET A 159 8.79 4.26 -14.94
C MET A 159 8.26 5.14 -13.80
N HIS A 160 9.02 5.28 -12.73
CA HIS A 160 8.70 6.24 -11.67
C HIS A 160 8.82 7.68 -12.18
N ASP A 161 9.86 8.00 -12.96
CA ASP A 161 9.99 9.31 -13.62
C ASP A 161 8.79 9.59 -14.54
N VAL A 162 8.34 8.59 -15.30
CA VAL A 162 7.11 8.69 -16.13
C VAL A 162 5.90 8.95 -15.23
N ALA A 163 5.73 8.21 -14.13
CA ALA A 163 4.62 8.39 -13.19
C ALA A 163 4.61 9.81 -12.59
N GLN A 164 5.79 10.34 -12.23
CA GLN A 164 5.94 11.71 -11.76
C GLN A 164 5.60 12.74 -12.83
N GLU A 165 5.99 12.49 -14.08
CA GLU A 165 5.71 13.38 -15.22
C GLU A 165 4.20 13.49 -15.50
N VAL A 166 3.49 12.37 -15.45
CA VAL A 166 2.04 12.31 -15.73
C VAL A 166 1.19 12.64 -14.50
N GLY A 167 1.72 12.40 -13.29
CA GLY A 167 1.05 12.60 -12.02
C GLY A 167 1.30 13.96 -11.37
N LYS A 168 1.90 14.93 -12.06
CA LYS A 168 2.33 16.24 -11.51
C LYS A 168 1.26 17.00 -10.71
N GLU A 169 -0.02 16.81 -11.01
CA GLU A 169 -1.12 17.46 -10.29
C GLU A 169 -1.58 16.68 -9.03
N GLU A 170 -1.38 15.36 -8.99
CA GLU A 170 -1.85 14.49 -7.89
C GLU A 170 -0.72 14.07 -6.93
N ALA A 171 0.53 14.06 -7.40
CA ALA A 171 1.72 13.54 -6.72
C ALA A 171 2.70 14.65 -6.31
N ARG A 172 2.24 15.64 -5.54
CA ARG A 172 3.13 16.51 -4.75
C ARG A 172 3.74 15.73 -3.57
N VAL A 173 4.35 14.59 -3.87
CA VAL A 173 5.27 13.88 -2.99
C VAL A 173 6.46 14.79 -2.84
N VAL A 174 6.48 15.54 -1.74
CA VAL A 174 7.73 16.16 -1.35
C VAL A 174 8.59 15.02 -0.83
N THR A 175 9.54 14.64 -1.66
CA THR A 175 10.79 13.98 -1.32
C THR A 175 11.59 14.87 -0.33
N ALA A 176 10.97 15.27 0.78
CA ALA A 176 11.56 16.12 1.81
C ALA A 176 12.46 15.32 2.75
N MET A 177 12.42 13.99 2.69
CA MET A 177 13.24 13.15 3.55
C MET A 177 14.44 12.51 2.84
N THR A 178 14.52 12.52 1.51
CA THR A 178 15.74 12.04 0.80
C THR A 178 16.85 13.09 0.75
N ASN A 179 16.57 14.35 1.10
CA ASN A 179 17.63 15.34 1.32
C ASN A 179 18.38 15.10 2.65
N TYR A 180 17.91 14.16 3.47
CA TYR A 180 18.66 13.61 4.59
C TYR A 180 19.23 12.25 4.19
N THR A 181 20.33 12.32 3.45
CA THR A 181 21.35 11.29 3.22
C THR A 181 20.98 10.12 2.31
N GLY A 182 21.76 9.99 1.23
CA GLY A 182 21.89 8.75 0.49
C GLY A 182 22.36 7.62 1.40
N ASP A 183 22.01 6.40 1.01
CA ASP A 183 22.50 5.13 1.54
C ASP A 183 23.11 5.17 2.94
N LYS A 184 22.29 4.78 3.93
CA LYS A 184 22.54 4.69 5.38
C LYS A 184 22.21 5.97 6.16
N ILE A 185 20.94 6.10 6.55
CA ILE A 185 20.47 6.33 7.94
C ILE A 185 18.94 6.15 7.90
N ARG A 186 18.45 4.97 8.31
CA ARG A 186 17.02 4.69 8.55
C ARG A 186 16.60 5.04 9.99
N HIS A 187 17.37 5.91 10.64
CA HIS A 187 17.33 6.08 12.09
C HIS A 187 17.12 7.55 12.45
N PHE A 188 15.86 7.99 12.44
CA PHE A 188 15.47 9.23 13.12
C PHE A 188 15.10 8.87 14.55
N GLU A 189 15.78 9.47 15.54
CA GLU A 189 15.36 9.40 16.94
C GLU A 189 14.08 10.22 17.15
N ILE A 190 13.96 11.35 16.45
CA ILE A 190 12.82 12.28 16.51
C ILE A 190 12.50 12.77 15.10
N LEU A 191 11.23 12.68 14.70
CA LEU A 191 10.72 13.30 13.48
C LEU A 191 10.42 14.80 13.76
N PRO A 192 10.90 15.74 12.95
CA PRO A 192 10.72 17.16 13.24
C PRO A 192 9.27 17.62 13.01
N ASP A 193 8.80 18.58 13.83
CA ASP A 193 7.46 19.17 13.73
C ASP A 193 7.16 19.82 12.37
N SER A 194 8.19 20.17 11.59
CA SER A 194 8.05 20.68 10.24
C SER A 194 7.39 19.67 9.28
N ILE A 195 7.33 18.38 9.63
CA ILE A 195 6.61 17.36 8.85
C ILE A 195 5.16 17.79 8.61
N GLY A 196 4.51 18.39 9.61
CA GLY A 196 3.13 18.84 9.51
C GLY A 196 2.90 20.03 8.57
N ASN A 197 3.95 20.53 7.90
CA ASN A 197 3.84 21.56 6.86
C ASN A 197 3.70 20.94 5.46
N LEU A 198 3.88 19.62 5.32
CA LEU A 198 3.74 18.90 4.05
C LEU A 198 2.26 18.61 3.76
N LEU A 199 1.45 19.64 3.57
CA LEU A 199 -0.02 19.53 3.47
C LEU A 199 -0.54 18.62 2.35
N HIS A 200 0.29 18.34 1.33
CA HIS A 200 -0.03 17.45 0.21
C HIS A 200 0.52 16.02 0.40
N LEU A 201 1.15 15.72 1.53
CA LEU A 201 1.71 14.39 1.80
C LEU A 201 0.57 13.37 1.90
N ARG A 202 0.64 12.35 1.05
CA ARG A 202 -0.29 11.22 1.02
C ARG A 202 0.33 9.93 1.54
N PHE A 203 1.63 9.80 1.46
CA PHE A 203 2.36 8.60 1.88
C PHE A 203 3.53 8.99 2.78
N LEU A 204 3.57 8.41 3.97
CA LEU A 204 4.65 8.56 4.94
C LEU A 204 5.07 7.18 5.43
N ASP A 205 6.23 6.73 4.96
CA ASP A 205 6.87 5.52 5.45
C ASP A 205 8.01 5.86 6.40
N LEU A 206 7.88 5.40 7.63
CA LEU A 206 8.85 5.49 8.71
C LEU A 206 9.20 4.09 9.23
N SER A 207 8.82 3.03 8.51
CA SER A 207 9.05 1.65 8.89
C SER A 207 10.53 1.32 9.01
N HIS A 208 10.84 0.26 9.76
CA HIS A 208 12.20 -0.17 10.08
C HIS A 208 13.04 0.89 10.80
N ASN A 209 12.41 1.92 11.39
CA ASN A 209 13.10 2.91 12.18
C ASN A 209 13.16 2.46 13.64
N SER A 210 14.22 1.74 13.99
CA SER A 210 14.45 1.26 15.35
C SER A 210 14.78 2.37 16.36
N SER A 211 15.09 3.60 15.96
CA SER A 211 15.38 4.70 16.89
C SER A 211 14.18 5.57 17.20
N LEU A 212 13.10 5.50 16.41
CA LEU A 212 11.92 6.35 16.59
C LEU A 212 11.18 5.97 17.87
N GLU A 213 11.22 6.85 18.88
CA GLU A 213 10.50 6.65 20.14
C GLU A 213 9.14 7.35 20.17
N ILE A 214 9.04 8.55 19.57
CA ILE A 214 7.85 9.39 19.62
C ILE A 214 7.54 9.91 18.21
N LEU A 215 6.28 9.80 17.83
CA LEU A 215 5.77 10.38 16.60
C LEU A 215 5.08 11.73 16.91
N PRO A 216 5.51 12.85 16.31
CA PRO A 216 5.12 14.20 16.74
C PRO A 216 3.65 14.52 16.43
N ASP A 217 3.01 15.32 17.30
CA ASP A 217 1.62 15.80 17.12
C ASP A 217 1.42 16.55 15.79
N ALA A 218 2.50 17.08 15.20
CA ALA A 218 2.49 17.71 13.89
C ALA A 218 1.94 16.83 12.76
N ILE A 219 2.03 15.49 12.86
CA ILE A 219 1.48 14.58 11.84
C ILE A 219 -0.03 14.74 11.69
N THR A 220 -0.73 15.12 12.76
CA THR A 220 -2.20 15.31 12.75
C THR A 220 -2.64 16.47 11.84
N ARG A 221 -1.71 17.32 11.38
CA ARG A 221 -1.97 18.38 10.39
C ARG A 221 -1.98 17.87 8.95
N LEU A 222 -1.56 16.63 8.71
CA LEU A 222 -1.49 16.02 7.38
C LEU A 222 -2.85 15.46 6.96
N HIS A 223 -3.80 16.34 6.69
CA HIS A 223 -5.20 15.97 6.37
C HIS A 223 -5.35 15.08 5.12
N ASN A 224 -4.36 15.10 4.21
CA ASN A 224 -4.34 14.29 2.99
C ASN A 224 -3.55 12.99 3.14
N LEU A 225 -3.02 12.68 4.35
CA LEU A 225 -2.24 11.47 4.56
C LEU A 225 -3.14 10.24 4.40
N GLN A 226 -2.73 9.34 3.49
CA GLN A 226 -3.44 8.11 3.13
C GLN A 226 -2.74 6.89 3.71
N THR A 227 -1.41 6.90 3.73
CA THR A 227 -0.59 5.83 4.29
C THR A 227 0.37 6.38 5.33
N LEU A 228 0.33 5.80 6.52
CA LEU A 228 1.32 5.96 7.58
C LEU A 228 1.87 4.58 7.94
N ASN A 229 3.08 4.28 7.49
CA ASN A 229 3.76 3.03 7.79
C ASN A 229 4.79 3.24 8.91
N LEU A 230 4.55 2.59 10.05
CA LEU A 230 5.38 2.55 11.26
C LEU A 230 5.80 1.10 11.59
N GLY A 231 5.69 0.20 10.61
CA GLY A 231 6.04 -1.21 10.76
C GLY A 231 7.49 -1.37 11.23
N ARG A 232 7.73 -2.28 12.18
CA ARG A 232 9.07 -2.58 12.74
C ARG A 232 9.76 -1.39 13.43
N CYS A 233 9.01 -0.37 13.85
CA CYS A 233 9.47 0.67 14.77
C CYS A 233 9.45 0.16 16.23
N ASN A 234 10.37 -0.75 16.56
CA ASN A 234 10.32 -1.52 17.81
C ASN A 234 10.44 -0.67 19.09
N ASN A 235 11.01 0.55 19.00
CA ASN A 235 11.17 1.46 20.12
C ASN A 235 10.05 2.51 20.22
N LEU A 236 9.07 2.52 19.31
CA LEU A 236 7.97 3.47 19.33
C LEU A 236 7.14 3.32 20.62
N ARG A 237 7.05 4.39 21.40
CA ARG A 237 6.38 4.46 22.71
C ARG A 237 5.12 5.31 22.69
N GLU A 238 5.07 6.32 21.84
CA GLU A 238 3.99 7.29 21.79
C GLU A 238 3.62 7.68 20.34
N LEU A 239 2.32 7.63 20.06
CA LEU A 239 1.67 8.18 18.87
C LEU A 239 1.08 9.56 19.19
N PRO A 240 0.83 10.42 18.18
CA PRO A 240 0.16 11.70 18.35
C PRO A 240 -1.15 11.57 19.12
N LYS A 241 -1.50 12.54 19.98
CA LYS A 241 -2.60 12.36 20.93
C LYS A 241 -3.99 12.21 20.28
N ASP A 242 -4.18 12.76 19.08
CA ASP A 242 -5.47 12.84 18.40
C ASP A 242 -5.35 12.57 16.89
N PHE A 243 -5.89 11.46 16.42
CA PHE A 243 -5.95 11.08 15.00
C PHE A 243 -7.21 11.59 14.29
N SER A 244 -8.10 12.32 14.97
CA SER A 244 -9.40 12.74 14.43
C SER A 244 -9.35 13.54 13.13
N LYS A 245 -8.20 14.15 12.83
CA LYS A 245 -7.96 15.00 11.66
C LYS A 245 -7.42 14.24 10.44
N LEU A 246 -7.00 12.98 10.62
CA LEU A 246 -6.44 12.13 9.56
C LEU A 246 -7.55 11.36 8.81
N VAL A 247 -8.67 12.03 8.49
CA VAL A 247 -9.88 11.39 7.95
C VAL A 247 -9.69 10.67 6.60
N ASN A 248 -8.62 11.01 5.88
CA ASN A 248 -8.22 10.36 4.62
C ASN A 248 -7.21 9.23 4.83
N LEU A 249 -6.91 8.83 6.06
CA LEU A 249 -5.99 7.73 6.34
C LEU A 249 -6.67 6.40 6.03
N TRP A 250 -6.06 5.64 5.12
CA TRP A 250 -6.53 4.33 4.66
C TRP A 250 -5.67 3.19 5.21
N HIS A 251 -4.37 3.44 5.39
CA HIS A 251 -3.41 2.43 5.80
C HIS A 251 -2.58 2.94 6.98
N LEU A 252 -2.80 2.36 8.15
CA LEU A 252 -2.01 2.59 9.35
C LEU A 252 -1.34 1.28 9.75
N ASP A 253 -0.08 1.13 9.38
CA ASP A 253 0.70 -0.04 9.74
C ASP A 253 1.57 0.28 10.95
N ILE A 254 1.40 -0.47 12.03
CA ILE A 254 2.21 -0.41 13.26
C ILE A 254 2.61 -1.84 13.65
N HIS A 255 2.82 -2.73 12.68
CA HIS A 255 3.15 -4.12 12.96
C HIS A 255 4.52 -4.20 13.67
N ILE A 256 4.61 -5.05 14.68
CA ILE A 256 5.84 -5.25 15.46
C ILE A 256 6.16 -6.75 15.46
N LEU A 257 7.43 -7.08 15.21
CA LEU A 257 7.91 -8.47 15.20
C LEU A 257 8.24 -8.99 16.61
N SER A 258 8.51 -8.09 17.56
CA SER A 258 8.75 -8.45 18.96
C SER A 258 7.45 -8.66 19.74
N ASN A 259 7.46 -9.61 20.67
CA ASN A 259 6.38 -9.79 21.64
C ASN A 259 6.34 -8.67 22.70
N VAL A 260 7.36 -7.82 22.73
CA VAL A 260 7.44 -6.63 23.57
C VAL A 260 7.20 -5.42 22.67
N THR A 261 6.23 -4.59 23.06
CA THR A 261 6.02 -3.25 22.49
C THR A 261 6.08 -2.26 23.64
N ASN A 262 6.68 -1.10 23.37
CA ASN A 262 6.72 0.02 24.29
C ASN A 262 5.56 0.99 24.08
N LEU A 263 4.71 0.76 23.06
CA LEU A 263 3.58 1.63 22.75
C LEU A 263 2.59 1.64 23.91
N SER A 264 2.39 2.83 24.48
CA SER A 264 1.62 3.02 25.73
C SER A 264 0.11 2.98 25.55
N GLY A 265 -0.40 3.28 24.35
CA GLY A 265 -1.82 3.34 24.06
C GLY A 265 -2.09 3.78 22.61
N MET A 266 -3.33 3.62 22.17
CA MET A 266 -3.78 4.17 20.89
C MET A 266 -4.18 5.65 21.02
N PRO A 267 -4.02 6.44 19.95
CA PRO A 267 -4.43 7.83 19.95
C PRO A 267 -5.96 7.98 19.99
N SER A 268 -6.44 9.11 20.52
CA SER A 268 -7.87 9.43 20.47
C SER A 268 -8.31 9.73 19.03
N GLY A 269 -9.60 9.66 18.73
CA GLY A 269 -10.13 9.99 17.40
C GLY A 269 -9.98 8.92 16.31
N LEU A 270 -9.46 7.72 16.62
CA LEU A 270 -9.44 6.58 15.69
C LEU A 270 -10.84 6.19 15.20
N ASP A 271 -11.85 6.37 16.06
CA ASP A 271 -13.26 6.13 15.76
C ASP A 271 -13.80 6.99 14.61
N LYS A 272 -13.10 8.08 14.27
CA LYS A 272 -13.44 8.98 13.15
C LYS A 272 -12.80 8.57 11.83
N LEU A 273 -11.89 7.59 11.83
CA LEU A 273 -11.19 7.12 10.64
C LEU A 273 -12.02 6.09 9.85
N SER A 274 -13.19 6.48 9.37
CA SER A 274 -14.13 5.60 8.64
C SER A 274 -13.55 5.05 7.31
N SER A 275 -12.55 5.74 6.77
CA SER A 275 -11.80 5.37 5.57
C SER A 275 -10.72 4.32 5.82
N LEU A 276 -10.37 4.04 7.08
CA LEU A 276 -9.30 3.10 7.41
C LEU A 276 -9.65 1.69 6.93
N ARG A 277 -8.69 1.04 6.27
CA ARG A 277 -8.78 -0.32 5.74
C ARG A 277 -7.73 -1.22 6.37
N VAL A 278 -6.54 -0.70 6.65
CA VAL A 278 -5.50 -1.46 7.31
C VAL A 278 -5.15 -0.84 8.65
N LEU A 279 -5.23 -1.67 9.68
CA LEU A 279 -4.76 -1.40 11.04
C LEU A 279 -4.14 -2.69 11.57
N THR A 280 -2.81 -2.77 11.56
CA THR A 280 -2.11 -4.02 11.88
C THR A 280 -1.95 -4.26 13.38
N TYR A 281 -2.01 -3.21 14.20
CA TYR A 281 -1.79 -3.28 15.64
C TYR A 281 -2.68 -2.31 16.42
N PHE A 282 -3.27 -2.76 17.52
CA PHE A 282 -4.10 -1.97 18.42
C PHE A 282 -3.79 -2.31 19.88
N VAL A 283 -3.50 -1.31 20.71
CA VAL A 283 -3.14 -1.52 22.13
C VAL A 283 -4.09 -0.78 23.06
N VAL A 284 -4.53 -1.45 24.14
CA VAL A 284 -5.38 -0.86 25.18
C VAL A 284 -4.80 -1.04 26.57
N GLY A 285 -5.21 -0.17 27.50
CA GLY A 285 -4.76 -0.19 28.89
C GLY A 285 -3.52 0.68 29.09
N ASN A 286 -3.61 1.93 28.64
CA ASN A 286 -2.64 2.96 28.98
C ASN A 286 -2.79 3.31 30.47
N ARG A 287 -1.68 3.45 31.21
CA ARG A 287 -1.71 3.88 32.63
C ARG A 287 -2.41 5.23 32.85
N ASN A 288 -2.40 6.07 31.81
CA ASN A 288 -3.00 7.39 31.83
C ASN A 288 -4.37 7.44 31.14
N SER A 289 -4.89 6.32 30.60
CA SER A 289 -6.23 6.34 30.02
C SER A 289 -7.26 6.55 31.11
N SER A 290 -8.20 7.46 30.85
CA SER A 290 -9.44 7.60 31.63
C SER A 290 -10.24 6.30 31.62
N ASP A 291 -11.17 6.10 32.56
CA ASP A 291 -12.12 4.97 32.66
C ASP A 291 -13.11 4.82 31.46
N VAL A 292 -12.61 4.89 30.24
CA VAL A 292 -13.31 4.80 28.95
C VAL A 292 -13.03 3.43 28.34
N ASP A 293 -14.03 2.83 27.71
CA ASP A 293 -13.85 1.59 26.95
C ASP A 293 -13.03 1.87 25.67
N GLU A 294 -11.70 1.75 25.76
CA GLU A 294 -10.77 1.97 24.65
C GLU A 294 -11.07 1.05 23.46
N LEU A 295 -11.58 -0.17 23.68
CA LEU A 295 -11.91 -1.11 22.62
C LEU A 295 -13.09 -0.62 21.76
N LYS A 296 -13.95 0.24 22.30
CA LYS A 296 -15.07 0.85 21.56
C LYS A 296 -14.62 1.63 20.33
N ALA A 297 -13.37 2.12 20.31
CA ALA A 297 -12.80 2.81 19.15
C ALA A 297 -12.69 1.91 17.89
N LEU A 298 -12.71 0.59 18.05
CA LEU A 298 -12.72 -0.36 16.93
C LEU A 298 -14.10 -0.49 16.26
N LYS A 299 -15.18 -0.26 17.00
CA LYS A 299 -16.56 -0.48 16.54
C LYS A 299 -16.91 0.21 15.19
N PRO A 300 -16.54 1.48 14.94
CA PRO A 300 -16.84 2.14 13.66
C PRO A 300 -15.92 1.71 12.50
N LEU A 301 -14.83 0.99 12.76
CA LEU A 301 -13.84 0.58 11.76
C LEU A 301 -14.27 -0.69 10.99
N ILE A 302 -15.51 -0.70 10.50
CA ILE A 302 -16.15 -1.89 9.89
C ILE A 302 -15.50 -2.35 8.58
N ASN A 303 -14.70 -1.49 7.95
CA ASN A 303 -14.07 -1.74 6.66
C ASN A 303 -12.62 -2.25 6.78
N LEU A 304 -12.17 -2.58 8.00
CA LEU A 304 -10.85 -3.16 8.19
C LEU A 304 -10.74 -4.50 7.45
N LYS A 305 -9.63 -4.66 6.73
CA LYS A 305 -9.24 -5.83 5.96
C LYS A 305 -7.99 -6.47 6.57
N GLY A 306 -7.74 -7.72 6.20
CA GLY A 306 -6.50 -8.41 6.57
C GLY A 306 -6.48 -8.84 8.03
N SER A 307 -5.34 -8.65 8.70
CA SER A 307 -5.10 -9.13 10.06
C SER A 307 -4.83 -7.98 11.03
N ILE A 308 -5.42 -8.06 12.23
CA ILE A 308 -5.17 -7.12 13.33
C ILE A 308 -4.64 -7.87 14.56
N THR A 309 -3.58 -7.33 15.16
CA THR A 309 -3.12 -7.75 16.49
C THR A 309 -3.63 -6.80 17.55
N ILE A 310 -4.42 -7.29 18.50
CA ILE A 310 -4.93 -6.53 19.64
C ILE A 310 -4.12 -6.91 20.89
N LYS A 311 -3.36 -5.96 21.43
CA LYS A 311 -2.65 -6.12 22.70
C LYS A 311 -3.45 -5.53 23.86
N ILE A 312 -3.75 -6.37 24.84
CA ILE A 312 -4.34 -5.98 26.11
C ILE A 312 -3.23 -5.82 27.14
N SER A 313 -3.03 -4.59 27.61
CA SER A 313 -2.06 -4.27 28.66
C SER A 313 -2.56 -4.72 30.04
N GLU A 314 -1.62 -4.92 30.97
CA GLU A 314 -1.92 -5.28 32.36
C GLU A 314 -2.72 -4.21 33.12
N TYR A 315 -2.74 -2.97 32.62
CA TYR A 315 -3.50 -1.85 33.21
C TYR A 315 -4.93 -1.73 32.66
N TYR A 316 -5.35 -2.60 31.75
CA TYR A 316 -6.69 -2.51 31.17
C TYR A 316 -7.78 -2.81 32.22
N ASN A 317 -8.64 -1.82 32.51
CA ASN A 317 -9.71 -1.95 33.49
C ASN A 317 -11.01 -2.43 32.83
N ASN A 318 -11.26 -3.75 32.86
CA ASN A 318 -12.45 -4.34 32.26
C ASN A 318 -13.71 -4.27 33.16
N ARG A 319 -13.68 -3.63 34.33
CA ARG A 319 -14.83 -3.61 35.27
C ARG A 319 -16.10 -2.95 34.68
N LYS A 320 -15.95 -1.98 33.77
CA LYS A 320 -17.09 -1.35 33.07
C LYS A 320 -17.61 -2.16 31.88
N VAL A 321 -16.74 -2.97 31.26
CA VAL A 321 -17.14 -3.92 30.21
C VAL A 321 -18.09 -4.97 30.78
N VAL A 322 -17.80 -5.47 31.99
CA VAL A 322 -18.61 -6.46 32.72
C VAL A 322 -19.90 -5.85 33.32
N GLY A 323 -19.94 -4.54 33.54
CA GLY A 323 -21.11 -3.82 34.04
C GLY A 323 -22.26 -3.65 33.02
N MET A 324 -22.04 -4.03 31.75
CA MET A 324 -23.00 -3.90 30.64
C MET A 324 -23.93 -5.12 30.46
N ASN A 325 -24.03 -6.00 31.46
CA ASN A 325 -24.97 -7.12 31.47
C ASN A 325 -26.46 -6.71 31.42
N ASN A 326 -26.77 -5.41 31.36
CA ASN A 326 -28.14 -4.90 31.18
C ASN A 326 -28.37 -4.10 29.87
N GLY A 327 -27.56 -4.26 28.82
CA GLY A 327 -27.92 -3.73 27.49
C GLY A 327 -26.78 -3.31 26.55
N VAL A 328 -25.97 -4.27 26.12
CA VAL A 328 -25.24 -4.30 24.83
C VAL A 328 -24.45 -3.05 24.41
N GLU A 329 -23.25 -2.89 24.95
CA GLU A 329 -22.12 -2.37 24.18
C GLU A 329 -21.01 -3.43 24.18
N GLY A 330 -20.66 -3.92 23.00
CA GLY A 330 -19.72 -5.01 22.76
C GLY A 330 -19.86 -5.52 21.32
N ARG A 331 -19.24 -6.66 21.03
CA ARG A 331 -19.13 -7.27 19.69
C ARG A 331 -18.46 -6.34 18.68
N TYR A 332 -17.34 -5.74 19.09
CA TYR A 332 -16.71 -4.67 18.33
C TYR A 332 -16.13 -5.12 16.99
N LEU A 333 -15.78 -6.40 16.84
CA LEU A 333 -15.25 -6.95 15.59
C LEU A 333 -16.32 -7.63 14.73
N LYS A 334 -17.49 -7.96 15.28
CA LYS A 334 -18.51 -8.79 14.61
C LYS A 334 -18.97 -8.28 13.24
N SER A 335 -18.97 -6.96 13.05
CA SER A 335 -19.38 -6.34 11.78
C SER A 335 -18.27 -6.24 10.73
N MET A 336 -17.02 -6.60 11.06
CA MET A 336 -15.84 -6.47 10.19
C MET A 336 -15.72 -7.65 9.20
N LYS A 337 -16.55 -7.63 8.15
CA LYS A 337 -16.69 -8.75 7.20
C LYS A 337 -15.44 -9.08 6.36
N TYR A 338 -14.48 -8.16 6.28
CA TYR A 338 -13.28 -8.31 5.47
C TYR A 338 -12.04 -8.67 6.28
N LEU A 339 -12.19 -8.79 7.61
CA LEU A 339 -11.10 -9.16 8.50
C LEU A 339 -10.84 -10.66 8.37
N THR A 340 -9.62 -11.04 8.02
CA THR A 340 -9.20 -12.44 7.80
C THR A 340 -8.43 -13.01 8.98
N GLY A 341 -7.85 -12.16 9.84
CA GLY A 341 -7.08 -12.58 11.01
C GLY A 341 -7.27 -11.67 12.22
N VAL A 342 -7.37 -12.27 13.41
CA VAL A 342 -7.34 -11.56 14.69
C VAL A 342 -6.39 -12.28 15.62
N VAL A 343 -5.40 -11.57 16.14
CA VAL A 343 -4.47 -12.08 17.15
C VAL A 343 -4.67 -11.28 18.44
N ILE A 344 -4.94 -11.94 19.56
CA ILE A 344 -5.16 -11.26 20.85
C ILE A 344 -4.03 -11.60 21.81
N LYS A 345 -3.23 -10.60 22.19
CA LYS A 345 -2.08 -10.76 23.08
C LYS A 345 -2.37 -10.13 24.45
N PHE A 346 -2.36 -10.93 25.51
CA PHE A 346 -2.46 -10.45 26.89
C PHE A 346 -1.06 -10.25 27.48
N SER A 347 -0.86 -9.12 28.17
CA SER A 347 0.37 -8.88 28.93
C SER A 347 0.27 -9.59 30.28
N GLU A 348 1.06 -10.64 30.51
CA GLU A 348 1.00 -11.43 31.74
C GLU A 348 1.73 -10.75 32.91
N LYS A 349 1.00 -10.48 34.00
CA LYS A 349 1.56 -10.44 35.35
C LYS A 349 0.74 -11.34 36.27
N GLN A 350 1.43 -12.12 37.09
CA GLN A 350 0.84 -12.83 38.23
C GLN A 350 0.13 -11.81 39.14
N GLY A 351 -1.21 -11.83 39.16
CA GLY A 351 -2.04 -10.98 40.04
C GLY A 351 -2.92 -9.92 39.37
N GLY A 352 -2.97 -9.85 38.03
CA GLY A 352 -3.83 -8.90 37.30
C GLY A 352 -5.34 -9.18 37.40
N CYS A 353 -6.16 -8.11 37.43
CA CYS A 353 -7.63 -8.16 37.57
C CYS A 353 -8.37 -8.36 36.22
N VAL A 354 -7.66 -8.64 35.12
CA VAL A 354 -8.25 -8.77 33.78
C VAL A 354 -8.90 -10.14 33.62
N ARG A 355 -10.20 -10.17 33.39
CA ARG A 355 -10.92 -11.38 32.97
C ARG A 355 -10.82 -11.50 31.45
N HIS A 356 -9.93 -12.37 30.98
CA HIS A 356 -9.70 -12.57 29.55
C HIS A 356 -11.00 -12.93 28.82
N GLU A 357 -11.85 -13.78 29.41
CA GLU A 357 -13.15 -14.21 28.89
C GLU A 357 -14.07 -13.02 28.56
N ALA A 358 -14.20 -12.05 29.47
CA ALA A 358 -15.04 -10.87 29.26
C ALA A 358 -14.54 -9.97 28.12
N VAL A 359 -13.23 -9.92 27.89
CA VAL A 359 -12.65 -9.18 26.75
C VAL A 359 -12.97 -9.88 25.43
N LEU A 360 -12.88 -11.21 25.41
CA LEU A 360 -13.20 -12.01 24.23
C LEU A 360 -14.69 -11.92 23.86
N GLU A 361 -15.59 -11.94 24.84
CA GLU A 361 -17.03 -11.73 24.63
C GLU A 361 -17.35 -10.36 24.00
N VAL A 362 -16.58 -9.33 24.36
CA VAL A 362 -16.78 -7.96 23.86
C VAL A 362 -16.14 -7.71 22.51
N LEU A 363 -15.05 -8.41 22.18
CA LEU A 363 -14.51 -8.34 20.83
C LEU A 363 -15.38 -9.10 19.83
N GLU A 364 -15.86 -10.31 20.19
CA GLU A 364 -16.59 -11.26 19.33
C GLU A 364 -16.13 -11.22 17.86
N PRO A 365 -15.11 -12.04 17.50
CA PRO A 365 -14.56 -12.03 16.15
C PRO A 365 -15.58 -12.42 15.08
N PRO A 366 -15.49 -11.87 13.85
CA PRO A 366 -16.41 -12.20 12.76
C PRO A 366 -16.25 -13.66 12.29
N SER A 367 -17.33 -14.24 11.75
CA SER A 367 -17.39 -15.66 11.40
C SER A 367 -16.49 -16.08 10.23
N ASN A 368 -15.94 -15.12 9.48
CA ASN A 368 -15.09 -15.34 8.31
C ASN A 368 -13.58 -15.31 8.62
N ILE A 369 -13.18 -15.31 9.89
CA ILE A 369 -11.78 -15.35 10.29
C ILE A 369 -11.13 -16.67 9.90
N LYS A 370 -9.96 -16.58 9.29
CA LYS A 370 -9.08 -17.70 8.95
C LYS A 370 -8.09 -18.02 10.07
N ILE A 371 -7.64 -16.99 10.81
CA ILE A 371 -6.63 -17.09 11.87
C ILE A 371 -7.14 -16.40 13.13
N LEU A 372 -7.34 -17.17 14.20
CA LEU A 372 -7.62 -16.66 15.55
C LEU A 372 -6.55 -17.23 16.49
N LEU A 373 -5.68 -16.38 17.03
CA LEU A 373 -4.56 -16.76 17.91
C LEU A 373 -4.53 -15.95 19.20
#